data_AF-A0ABD1CQ06-F1
#
_entry.id   AF-A0ABD1CQ06-F1
#
_cell.length_a   1.000
_cell.length_b   1.000
_cell.length_c   1.000
_cell.angle_alpha   90.00
_cell.angle_beta   90.00
_cell.angle_gamma   90.00
#
_symmetry.space_group_name_H-M   'P 1'
#
loop_
_entity.id
_entity.type
_entity.pdbx_description
1 polymer ?
#
loop_
_entity_poly.entity_id
_entity_poly.type
_entity_poly.pdbx_seq_one_letter_code
_entity_poly.pdbx_strand_id
1 'polypeptide(L)'
;MKFCTIALLVLASIVAVSSEAFTDGAVRKCKNLLRLSPGDWQLFAQSHYNDTPGTRCMVRCIVILRGWYDDETAIDIDSLFTTSKEFASEVEEFKTAYKACTAAIKPEEFGDDYCTKSTRFIDCFYDNIDILAKEV
;
A
#
# COMPACT_ATOMS: atom_id res chain seq x y z
N MET A 1 17.55 15.53 37.52
CA MET A 1 17.72 14.96 36.16
C MET A 1 16.43 15.24 35.39
N LYS A 2 16.41 16.29 34.55
CA LYS A 2 15.25 16.65 33.73
C LYS A 2 15.34 15.84 32.43
N PHE A 3 14.65 14.70 32.37
CA PHE A 3 14.45 14.03 31.09
C PHE A 3 13.60 14.96 30.23
N CYS A 4 14.16 15.36 29.09
CA CYS A 4 13.65 16.42 28.24
C CYS A 4 12.25 16.04 27.75
N THR A 5 11.23 16.83 28.08
CA THR A 5 9.83 16.65 27.65
C THR A 5 9.70 16.49 26.13
N ILE A 6 10.68 17.03 25.39
CA ILE A 6 10.85 16.87 23.94
C ILE A 6 11.06 15.41 23.55
N ALA A 7 11.86 14.62 24.30
CA ALA A 7 12.11 13.22 24.00
C ALA A 7 10.86 12.33 24.18
N LEU A 8 9.99 12.66 25.14
CA LEU A 8 8.71 11.97 25.34
C LEU A 8 7.70 12.27 24.23
N LEU A 9 7.69 13.52 23.71
CA LEU A 9 6.84 13.90 22.60
C LEU A 9 7.29 13.26 21.28
N VAL A 10 8.60 13.22 21.01
CA VAL A 10 9.13 12.53 19.82
C VAL A 10 8.81 11.03 19.85
N LEU A 11 8.94 10.36 21.02
CA LEU A 11 8.54 8.96 21.16
C LEU A 11 7.03 8.77 20.96
N ALA A 12 6.18 9.64 21.50
CA ALA A 12 4.73 9.55 21.33
C ALA A 12 4.32 9.73 19.85
N SER A 13 4.96 10.64 19.12
CA SER A 13 4.72 10.85 17.69
C SER A 13 5.18 9.65 16.85
N ILE A 14 6.32 9.03 17.17
CA ILE A 14 6.80 7.81 16.49
C ILE A 14 5.84 6.63 16.75
N VAL A 15 5.33 6.49 17.98
CA VAL A 15 4.36 5.43 18.32
C VAL A 15 3.01 5.66 17.61
N ALA A 16 2.54 6.91 17.50
CA ALA A 16 1.27 7.23 16.86
C ALA A 16 1.24 6.83 15.37
N VAL A 17 2.30 7.13 14.60
CA VAL A 17 2.39 6.76 13.17
C VAL A 17 2.38 5.23 12.98
N SER A 18 3.00 4.47 13.88
CA SER A 18 2.94 3.00 13.83
C SER A 18 1.55 2.45 14.15
N SER A 19 0.73 3.18 14.92
CA SER A 19 -0.52 2.67 15.48
C SER A 19 -1.69 2.66 14.49
N GLU A 20 -1.72 3.58 13.51
CA GLU A 20 -2.84 3.69 12.56
C GLU A 20 -2.89 2.51 11.58
N ALA A 21 -1.73 1.99 11.15
CA ALA A 21 -1.66 0.76 10.37
C ALA A 21 -2.12 -0.46 11.18
N PHE A 22 -1.91 -0.48 12.50
CA PHE A 22 -2.27 -1.62 13.36
C PHE A 22 -3.73 -1.65 13.80
N THR A 23 -4.45 -0.52 13.77
CA THR A 23 -5.88 -0.47 14.12
C THR A 23 -6.78 -0.86 12.95
N ASP A 24 -6.29 -0.77 11.71
CA ASP A 24 -7.00 -1.16 10.50
C ASP A 24 -7.50 -2.63 10.58
N GLY A 25 -8.81 -2.81 10.35
CA GLY A 25 -9.46 -4.11 10.35
C GLY A 25 -8.93 -5.07 9.29
N ALA A 26 -8.60 -4.59 8.10
CA ALA A 26 -8.00 -5.37 7.03
C ALA A 26 -6.60 -5.83 7.41
N VAL A 27 -5.76 -4.95 7.97
CA VAL A 27 -4.39 -5.29 8.41
C VAL A 27 -4.43 -6.41 9.45
N ARG A 28 -5.25 -6.26 10.50
CA ARG A 28 -5.40 -7.29 11.53
C ARG A 28 -5.92 -8.61 10.97
N LYS A 29 -6.92 -8.56 10.08
CA LYS A 29 -7.51 -9.75 9.46
C LYS A 29 -6.48 -10.48 8.57
N CYS A 30 -5.73 -9.74 7.76
CA CYS A 30 -4.70 -10.29 6.89
C CYS A 30 -3.55 -10.93 7.67
N LYS A 31 -3.07 -10.27 8.73
CA LYS A 31 -2.05 -10.85 9.62
C LYS A 31 -2.47 -12.23 10.13
N ASN A 32 -3.74 -12.35 10.54
CA ASN A 32 -4.28 -13.61 11.07
C ASN A 32 -4.50 -14.66 9.97
N LEU A 33 -5.07 -14.28 8.83
CA LEU A 33 -5.35 -15.18 7.70
C LEU A 33 -4.06 -15.78 7.12
N LEU A 34 -3.05 -14.93 6.91
CA LEU A 34 -1.78 -15.32 6.30
C LEU A 34 -0.81 -15.96 7.31
N ARG A 35 -1.13 -15.90 8.62
CA ARG A 35 -0.28 -16.40 9.71
C ARG A 35 1.16 -15.90 9.58
N LEU A 36 1.34 -14.59 9.36
CA LEU A 36 2.67 -14.00 9.15
C LEU A 36 3.62 -14.38 10.29
N SER A 37 4.87 -14.68 9.92
CA SER A 37 5.92 -14.87 10.89
C SER A 37 6.19 -13.55 11.65
N PRO A 38 6.75 -13.59 12.88
CA PRO A 38 7.16 -12.38 13.57
C PRO A 38 8.15 -11.52 12.77
N GLY A 39 9.03 -12.15 11.98
CA GLY A 39 10.00 -11.46 11.13
C GLY A 39 9.34 -10.73 9.96
N ASP A 40 8.46 -11.39 9.21
CA ASP A 40 7.70 -10.75 8.14
C ASP A 40 6.81 -9.63 8.67
N TRP A 41 6.23 -9.82 9.86
CA TRP A 41 5.44 -8.78 10.52
C TRP A 41 6.28 -7.56 10.88
N GLN A 42 7.51 -7.76 11.37
CA GLN A 42 8.42 -6.66 11.69
C GLN A 42 8.82 -5.89 10.44
N LEU A 43 9.12 -6.58 9.34
CA LEU A 43 9.42 -5.96 8.05
C LEU A 43 8.22 -5.16 7.54
N PHE A 44 7.02 -5.75 7.54
CA PHE A 44 5.79 -5.06 7.17
C PHE A 44 5.57 -3.79 8.02
N ALA A 45 5.76 -3.88 9.33
CA ALA A 45 5.62 -2.75 10.26
C ALA A 45 6.62 -1.62 10.01
N GLN A 46 7.72 -1.90 9.33
CA GLN A 46 8.77 -0.95 8.95
C GLN A 46 8.65 -0.51 7.49
N SER A 47 7.52 -0.80 6.84
CA SER A 47 7.24 -0.48 5.44
C SER A 47 8.13 -1.22 4.42
N HIS A 48 8.78 -2.31 4.84
CA HIS A 48 9.50 -3.23 3.96
C HIS A 48 8.51 -4.21 3.31
N TYR A 49 7.67 -3.68 2.42
CA TYR A 49 6.52 -4.41 1.86
C TYR A 49 6.87 -5.42 0.77
N ASN A 50 8.01 -5.24 0.10
CA ASN A 50 8.43 -6.05 -1.05
C ASN A 50 9.55 -7.04 -0.73
N ASP A 51 10.08 -7.03 0.49
CA ASP A 51 11.32 -7.74 0.85
C ASP A 51 11.12 -9.25 0.94
N THR A 52 9.91 -9.72 1.33
CA THR A 52 9.62 -11.14 1.52
C THR A 52 8.30 -11.57 0.88
N PRO A 53 8.11 -12.86 0.57
CA PRO A 53 6.81 -13.35 0.13
C PRO A 53 5.68 -13.05 1.13
N GLY A 54 5.98 -13.13 2.43
CA GLY A 54 5.01 -12.85 3.49
C GLY A 54 4.54 -11.38 3.49
N THR A 55 5.47 -10.44 3.34
CA THR A 55 5.16 -9.00 3.27
C THR A 55 4.40 -8.64 1.99
N ARG A 56 4.78 -9.21 0.84
CA ARG A 56 4.04 -9.05 -0.42
C ARG A 56 2.60 -9.58 -0.34
N CYS A 57 2.42 -10.77 0.23
CA CYS A 57 1.08 -11.33 0.42
C CYS A 57 0.23 -10.52 1.42
N MET A 58 0.86 -9.92 2.43
CA MET A 58 0.19 -9.02 3.36
C MET A 58 -0.41 -7.82 2.64
N VAL A 59 0.37 -7.17 1.77
CA VAL A 59 -0.10 -6.06 0.92
C VAL A 59 -1.29 -6.50 0.08
N ARG A 60 -1.14 -7.59 -0.70
CA ARG A 60 -2.22 -8.15 -1.54
C ARG A 60 -3.52 -8.31 -0.75
N CYS A 61 -3.43 -8.97 0.40
CA CYS A 61 -4.59 -9.24 1.23
C CYS A 61 -5.29 -7.95 1.69
N ILE A 62 -4.53 -6.94 2.10
CA ILE A 62 -5.09 -5.68 2.59
C ILE A 62 -5.85 -4.97 1.48
N VAL A 63 -5.25 -4.83 0.30
CA VAL A 63 -5.90 -4.10 -0.80
C VAL A 63 -7.11 -4.86 -1.38
N ILE A 64 -7.09 -6.19 -1.37
CA ILE A 64 -8.27 -7.01 -1.71
C ILE A 64 -9.38 -6.81 -0.67
N LEU A 65 -9.06 -6.88 0.64
CA LEU A 65 -10.07 -6.71 1.69
C LEU A 65 -10.68 -5.31 1.72
N ARG A 66 -9.96 -4.30 1.25
CA ARG A 66 -10.47 -2.93 1.07
C ARG A 66 -11.28 -2.76 -0.22
N GLY A 67 -11.26 -3.75 -1.12
CA GLY A 67 -11.93 -3.68 -2.42
C GLY A 67 -11.20 -2.80 -3.44
N TRP A 68 -9.92 -2.51 -3.21
CA TRP A 68 -9.14 -1.60 -4.07
C TRP A 68 -8.40 -2.32 -5.18
N TYR A 69 -8.21 -3.63 -5.07
CA TYR A 69 -7.45 -4.44 -6.02
C TYR A 69 -8.13 -5.79 -6.21
N ASP A 70 -8.11 -6.26 -7.46
CA ASP A 70 -8.50 -7.60 -7.86
C ASP A 70 -7.37 -8.24 -8.70
N ASP A 71 -7.19 -9.55 -8.58
CA ASP A 71 -6.10 -10.23 -9.29
C ASP A 71 -6.27 -10.26 -10.81
N GLU A 72 -7.50 -10.11 -11.30
CA GLU A 72 -7.83 -10.10 -12.73
C GLU A 72 -7.78 -8.67 -13.29
N THR A 73 -8.40 -7.71 -12.58
CA THR A 73 -8.59 -6.35 -13.09
C THR A 73 -7.66 -5.29 -12.49
N ALA A 74 -6.79 -5.67 -11.56
CA ALA A 74 -5.89 -4.78 -10.83
C ALA A 74 -6.62 -3.69 -10.02
N ILE A 75 -6.01 -2.50 -9.88
CA ILE A 75 -6.60 -1.40 -9.10
C ILE A 75 -7.69 -0.71 -9.91
N ASP A 76 -8.90 -0.67 -9.37
CA ASP A 76 -10.00 0.12 -9.92
C ASP A 76 -9.88 1.59 -9.50
N ILE A 77 -9.11 2.35 -10.28
CA ILE A 77 -8.90 3.79 -10.07
C ILE A 77 -10.23 4.56 -10.10
N ASP A 78 -11.17 4.15 -10.96
CA ASP A 78 -12.46 4.83 -11.09
C ASP A 78 -13.27 4.71 -9.79
N SER A 79 -13.28 3.52 -9.19
CA SER A 79 -13.91 3.31 -7.88
C SER A 79 -13.22 4.10 -6.78
N LEU A 80 -11.87 4.13 -6.76
CA LEU A 80 -11.10 4.85 -5.74
C LEU A 80 -11.37 6.37 -5.72
N PHE A 81 -11.56 6.98 -6.90
CA PHE A 81 -11.70 8.44 -7.05
C PHE A 81 -13.09 8.90 -7.49
N THR A 82 -14.12 8.05 -7.40
CA THR A 82 -15.50 8.32 -7.86
C THR A 82 -16.07 9.67 -7.34
N THR A 83 -15.64 10.16 -6.18
CA THR A 83 -16.15 11.41 -5.58
C THR A 83 -15.30 12.65 -5.87
N SER A 84 -14.14 12.50 -6.51
CA SER A 84 -13.10 13.55 -6.61
C SER A 84 -13.30 14.49 -7.81
N LYS A 85 -14.45 15.17 -7.88
CA LYS A 85 -14.74 16.13 -8.97
C LYS A 85 -13.76 17.31 -9.04
N GLU A 86 -13.17 17.66 -7.90
CA GLU A 86 -12.21 18.76 -7.76
C GLU A 86 -10.84 18.42 -8.37
N PHE A 87 -10.52 17.12 -8.52
CA PHE A 87 -9.23 16.64 -9.02
C PHE A 87 -9.37 15.80 -10.29
N ALA A 88 -10.41 16.07 -11.09
CA ALA A 88 -10.75 15.22 -12.22
C ALA A 88 -9.63 15.16 -13.29
N SER A 89 -8.90 16.25 -13.50
CA SER A 89 -7.76 16.29 -14.44
C SER A 89 -6.59 15.46 -13.95
N GLU A 90 -6.24 15.59 -12.67
CA GLU A 90 -5.12 14.91 -12.03
C GLU A 90 -5.42 13.41 -11.92
N VAL A 91 -6.66 13.04 -11.62
CA VAL A 91 -7.12 11.64 -11.61
C VAL A 91 -7.00 11.02 -12.99
N GLU A 92 -7.35 11.72 -14.07
CA GLU A 92 -7.17 11.20 -15.44
C GLU A 92 -5.69 11.11 -15.87
N GLU A 93 -4.86 12.09 -15.47
CA GLU A 93 -3.41 12.02 -15.68
C GLU A 93 -2.81 10.83 -14.92
N PHE A 94 -3.16 10.67 -13.65
CA PHE A 94 -2.76 9.56 -12.79
C PHE A 94 -3.18 8.21 -13.38
N LYS A 95 -4.44 8.09 -13.82
CA LYS A 95 -4.98 6.89 -14.45
C LYS A 95 -4.22 6.51 -15.71
N THR A 96 -3.86 7.50 -16.53
CA THR A 96 -3.07 7.29 -17.74
C THR A 96 -1.67 6.78 -17.40
N ALA A 97 -1.00 7.40 -16.43
CA ALA A 97 0.33 7.02 -15.99
C ALA A 97 0.36 5.61 -15.34
N TYR A 98 -0.61 5.32 -14.48
CA TYR A 98 -0.79 4.00 -13.87
C TYR A 98 -1.00 2.90 -14.92
N LYS A 99 -1.87 3.13 -15.91
CA LYS A 99 -2.10 2.19 -17.01
C LYS A 99 -0.85 1.95 -17.85
N ALA A 100 -0.08 3.00 -18.12
CA ALA A 100 1.19 2.87 -18.84
C ALA A 100 2.21 2.04 -18.05
N CYS A 101 2.34 2.28 -16.74
CA CYS A 101 3.23 1.51 -15.87
C CYS A 101 2.83 0.03 -15.80
N THR A 102 1.55 -0.25 -15.52
CA THR A 102 1.06 -1.62 -15.38
C THR A 102 1.09 -2.42 -16.69
N ALA A 103 0.91 -1.77 -17.84
CA ALA A 103 1.07 -2.41 -19.15
C ALA A 103 2.52 -2.80 -19.47
N ALA A 104 3.50 -2.22 -18.79
CA ALA A 104 4.91 -2.56 -18.95
C ALA A 104 5.36 -3.77 -18.11
N ILE A 105 4.57 -4.17 -17.09
CA ILE A 105 4.86 -5.32 -16.24
C ILE A 105 4.68 -6.59 -17.07
N LYS A 106 5.72 -7.42 -17.15
CA LYS A 106 5.68 -8.66 -17.92
C LYS A 106 5.22 -9.84 -17.05
N PRO A 107 4.34 -10.74 -17.55
CA PRO A 107 3.89 -11.91 -16.78
C PRO A 107 5.01 -12.79 -16.24
N GLU A 108 6.15 -12.86 -16.94
CA GLU A 108 7.32 -13.63 -16.52
C GLU A 108 7.96 -13.10 -15.23
N GLU A 109 7.70 -11.84 -14.85
CA GLU A 109 8.22 -11.24 -13.61
C GLU A 109 7.55 -11.80 -12.35
N PHE A 110 6.35 -12.36 -12.47
CA PHE A 110 5.59 -12.87 -11.31
C PHE A 110 5.09 -14.31 -11.49
N GLY A 111 4.94 -14.83 -12.72
CA GLY A 111 4.45 -16.19 -12.95
C GLY A 111 3.11 -16.44 -12.24
N ASP A 112 3.06 -17.45 -11.38
CA ASP A 112 1.89 -17.79 -10.56
C ASP A 112 1.89 -17.12 -9.17
N ASP A 113 2.89 -16.28 -8.86
CA ASP A 113 2.97 -15.55 -7.59
C ASP A 113 2.11 -14.28 -7.64
N TYR A 114 0.83 -14.44 -7.31
CA TYR A 114 -0.13 -13.35 -7.21
C TYR A 114 0.27 -12.28 -6.17
N CYS A 115 1.01 -12.64 -5.13
CA CYS A 115 1.48 -11.67 -4.16
C CYS A 115 2.50 -10.72 -4.81
N THR A 116 3.47 -11.28 -5.54
CA THR A 116 4.42 -10.49 -6.35
C THR A 116 3.70 -9.71 -7.45
N LYS A 117 2.73 -10.30 -8.15
CA LYS A 117 1.90 -9.57 -9.13
C LYS A 117 1.28 -8.33 -8.50
N SER A 118 0.55 -8.49 -7.40
CA SER A 118 -0.15 -7.37 -6.76
C SER A 118 0.79 -6.24 -6.34
N THR A 119 1.96 -6.56 -5.80
CA THR A 119 2.90 -5.53 -5.36
C THR A 119 3.50 -4.79 -6.52
N ARG A 120 3.76 -5.42 -7.68
CA ARG A 120 4.18 -4.70 -8.89
C ARG A 120 3.14 -3.68 -9.35
N PHE A 121 1.86 -4.03 -9.28
CA PHE A 121 0.78 -3.11 -9.64
C PHE A 121 0.62 -2.00 -8.61
N ILE A 122 0.88 -2.27 -7.32
CA ILE A 122 0.83 -1.28 -6.25
C ILE A 122 2.07 -0.36 -6.29
N ASP A 123 3.24 -0.86 -6.67
CA ASP A 123 4.42 -0.06 -6.95
C ASP A 123 4.10 0.96 -8.04
N CYS A 124 3.48 0.54 -9.16
CA CYS A 124 2.98 1.46 -10.19
C CYS A 124 1.99 2.50 -9.67
N PHE A 125 1.17 2.18 -8.67
CA PHE A 125 0.27 3.15 -8.04
C PHE A 125 1.08 4.22 -7.28
N TYR A 126 2.02 3.79 -6.43
CA TYR A 126 2.83 4.70 -5.61
C TYR A 126 3.82 5.52 -6.43
N ASP A 127 4.42 4.95 -7.47
CA ASP A 127 5.35 5.65 -8.37
C ASP A 127 4.68 6.83 -9.09
N ASN A 128 3.35 6.83 -9.19
CA ASN A 128 2.58 7.86 -9.88
C ASN A 128 1.70 8.69 -8.94
N ILE A 129 1.64 8.37 -7.64
CA ILE A 129 0.69 9.00 -6.70
C ILE A 129 0.93 10.51 -6.55
N ASP A 130 2.16 10.97 -6.76
CA ASP A 130 2.53 12.38 -6.71
C ASP A 130 1.82 13.23 -7.77
N ILE A 131 1.31 12.63 -8.84
CA ILE A 131 0.44 13.32 -9.82
C ILE A 131 -0.79 13.90 -9.14
N LEU A 132 -1.33 13.20 -8.14
CA LEU A 132 -2.48 13.63 -7.36
C LEU A 132 -2.13 14.69 -6.30
N ALA A 133 -0.83 14.87 -6.01
CA ALA A 133 -0.33 15.82 -5.01
C ALA A 133 0.11 17.16 -5.60
N LYS A 134 -0.09 17.40 -6.91
CA LYS A 134 0.40 18.60 -7.63
C LYS A 134 -0.19 19.94 -7.16
N GLU A 135 -1.16 19.97 -6.24
CA GLU A 135 -1.79 21.21 -5.75
C GLU A 135 -1.95 21.29 -4.21
N VAL A 136 -0.89 21.00 -3.44
CA VAL A 136 -0.78 21.49 -2.04
C VAL A 136 0.33 22.53 -1.92
#